data_AF-U6F4J8-F1
#
_entry.id   AF-U6F4J8-F1
#
_cell.length_a   1.000
_cell.length_b   1.000
_cell.length_c   1.000
_cell.angle_alpha   90.00
_cell.angle_beta   90.00
_cell.angle_gamma   90.00
#
_symmetry.space_group_name_H-M   'P 1'
#
loop_
_entity.id
_entity.type
_entity.pdbx_description
1 polymer ?
#
loop_
_entity_poly.entity_id
_entity_poly.type
_entity_poly.pdbx_seq_one_letter_code
_entity_poly.pdbx_strand_id
1 'polypeptide(L)'
;MLEENVPMMVLAEKQKISYHTINNFRSSKHANELVKKSFLYFKNLLESEGLINEGAVFIDGTKIKADANRYTFVWHKAVENFHEKLKDQAVELYDELIAKEVVKAMAQEKVQTSQGLTELTQETEDEIEKLTEEIEQEPKAIPGGSPRKAKRRGLKKLLHKLRKDYVPRMKKYEEAEEIFARRNSYSKTDHDAIFMHMKVASYEEWSAEARLQYSSRYNESICSRLCLVP
;
A
#
# COMPACT_ATOMS: atom_id res chain seq x y z
N MET A 1 -10.86 5.43 -22.18
CA MET A 1 -10.08 6.69 -22.09
C MET A 1 -10.63 7.82 -22.98
N LEU A 2 -10.65 7.70 -24.32
CA LEU A 2 -11.26 8.73 -25.19
C LEU A 2 -12.80 8.70 -25.22
N GLU A 3 -13.41 7.52 -25.14
CA GLU A 3 -14.88 7.36 -25.18
C GLU A 3 -15.59 7.72 -23.87
N GLU A 4 -14.83 7.84 -22.76
CA GLU A 4 -15.37 8.11 -21.42
C GLU A 4 -15.06 9.54 -20.93
N ASN A 5 -14.21 10.28 -21.66
CA ASN A 5 -13.72 11.59 -21.24
C ASN A 5 -14.21 12.69 -22.21
N VAL A 6 -15.28 13.37 -21.82
CA VAL A 6 -15.96 14.41 -22.61
C VAL A 6 -15.01 15.53 -23.07
N PRO A 7 -14.13 16.12 -22.21
CA PRO A 7 -13.11 17.06 -22.66
C PRO A 7 -12.21 16.53 -23.78
N MET A 8 -11.78 15.27 -23.67
CA MET A 8 -10.89 14.65 -24.65
C MET A 8 -11.58 14.43 -26.01
N MET A 9 -12.89 14.13 -26.00
CA MET A 9 -13.70 14.04 -27.22
C MET A 9 -13.83 15.38 -27.94
N VAL A 10 -13.96 16.48 -27.19
CA VAL A 10 -14.05 17.83 -27.77
C VAL A 10 -12.72 18.25 -28.39
N LEU A 11 -11.60 18.03 -27.69
CA LEU A 11 -10.26 18.31 -28.21
C LEU A 11 -9.90 17.51 -29.46
N ALA A 12 -10.42 16.29 -29.57
CA ALA A 12 -10.23 15.44 -30.74
C ALA A 12 -11.26 15.68 -31.86
N GLU A 13 -12.13 16.70 -31.74
CA GLU A 13 -13.20 16.99 -32.72
C GLU A 13 -14.08 15.77 -33.03
N LYS A 14 -14.39 14.96 -32.00
CA LYS A 14 -15.11 13.68 -32.09
C LYS A 14 -14.41 12.59 -32.92
N GLN A 15 -13.15 12.77 -33.31
CA GLN A 15 -12.36 11.71 -33.93
C GLN A 15 -12.02 10.61 -32.90
N LYS A 16 -12.22 9.36 -33.29
CA LYS A 16 -11.88 8.19 -32.45
C LYS A 16 -10.41 7.83 -32.64
N ILE A 17 -9.55 8.29 -31.74
CA ILE A 17 -8.13 7.94 -31.72
C ILE A 17 -7.90 6.77 -30.75
N SER A 18 -7.15 5.75 -31.20
CA SER A 18 -6.86 4.59 -30.35
C SER A 18 -5.87 4.94 -29.24
N TYR A 19 -5.96 4.23 -28.11
CA TYR A 19 -5.00 4.37 -27.00
C TYR A 19 -3.55 4.12 -27.46
N HIS A 20 -3.34 3.11 -28.31
CA HIS A 20 -2.02 2.78 -28.84
C HIS A 20 -1.45 3.92 -29.69
N THR A 21 -2.29 4.57 -30.50
CA THR A 21 -1.88 5.72 -31.32
C THR A 21 -1.41 6.88 -30.46
N ILE A 22 -2.15 7.22 -29.39
CA ILE A 22 -1.77 8.29 -28.46
C ILE A 22 -0.48 7.92 -27.73
N ASN A 23 -0.36 6.67 -27.26
CA ASN A 23 0.83 6.25 -26.53
C ASN A 23 2.08 6.24 -27.42
N ASN A 24 1.95 5.81 -28.67
CA ASN A 24 3.03 5.86 -29.66
C ASN A 24 3.44 7.29 -29.99
N PHE A 25 2.49 8.23 -30.06
CA PHE A 25 2.81 9.65 -30.19
C PHE A 25 3.58 10.18 -28.97
N ARG A 26 3.14 9.85 -27.75
CA ARG A 26 3.80 10.29 -26.51
C ARG A 26 5.21 9.72 -26.33
N SER A 27 5.44 8.48 -26.74
CA SER A 27 6.75 7.82 -26.66
C SER A 27 7.66 8.12 -27.86
N SER A 28 7.12 8.71 -28.94
CA SER A 28 7.88 9.07 -30.12
C SER A 28 8.96 10.10 -29.79
N LYS A 29 10.21 9.78 -30.16
CA LYS A 29 11.35 10.71 -30.01
C LYS A 29 11.11 12.00 -30.79
N HIS A 30 10.59 11.88 -32.02
CA HIS A 30 10.32 13.02 -32.89
C HIS A 30 9.25 13.96 -32.29
N ALA A 31 8.15 13.40 -31.78
CA ALA A 31 7.10 14.20 -31.15
C ALA A 31 7.61 14.92 -29.90
N ASN A 32 8.40 14.23 -29.07
CA ASN A 32 9.00 14.84 -27.88
C ASN A 32 9.97 15.98 -28.22
N GLU A 33 10.78 15.84 -29.27
CA GLU A 33 11.66 16.92 -29.74
C GLU A 33 10.85 18.10 -30.27
N LEU A 34 9.76 17.84 -31.01
CA LEU A 34 8.89 18.88 -31.54
C LEU A 34 8.18 19.64 -30.41
N VAL A 35 7.60 18.94 -29.44
CA VAL A 35 6.94 19.57 -28.27
C VAL A 35 7.91 20.45 -27.50
N LYS A 36 9.16 20.00 -27.28
CA LYS A 36 10.19 20.82 -26.63
C LYS A 36 10.48 22.10 -27.41
N LYS A 37 10.65 22.00 -28.74
CA LYS A 37 10.89 23.15 -29.61
C LYS A 37 9.69 24.11 -29.60
N SER A 38 8.47 23.59 -29.75
CA SER A 38 7.24 24.38 -29.70
C SER A 38 7.09 25.12 -28.38
N PHE A 39 7.41 24.46 -27.25
CA PHE A 39 7.40 25.10 -25.94
C PHE A 39 8.41 26.25 -25.84
N LEU A 40 9.64 26.07 -26.35
CA LEU A 40 10.65 27.12 -26.39
C LEU A 40 10.21 28.30 -27.28
N TYR A 41 9.70 28.03 -28.47
CA TYR A 41 9.19 29.09 -29.36
C TYR A 41 8.03 29.85 -28.73
N PHE A 42 7.10 29.14 -28.10
CA PHE A 42 5.97 29.74 -27.41
C PHE A 42 6.43 30.60 -26.23
N LYS A 43 7.36 30.11 -25.41
CA LYS A 43 7.95 30.88 -24.30
C LYS A 43 8.63 32.15 -24.80
N ASN A 44 9.50 32.04 -25.81
CA ASN A 44 10.21 33.19 -26.37
C ASN A 44 9.24 34.23 -26.96
N LEU A 45 8.15 33.78 -27.58
CA LEU A 45 7.10 34.67 -28.09
C LEU A 45 6.39 35.42 -26.95
N LEU A 46 6.05 34.72 -25.87
CA LEU A 46 5.44 35.35 -24.70
C LEU A 46 6.38 36.35 -24.03
N GLU A 47 7.69 36.08 -24.03
CA GLU A 47 8.71 37.03 -23.54
C GLU A 47 8.83 38.26 -24.44
N SER A 48 8.87 38.08 -25.76
CA SER A 48 8.97 39.19 -26.70
C SER A 48 7.75 40.12 -26.66
N GLU A 49 6.57 39.57 -26.40
CA GLU A 49 5.32 40.32 -26.20
C GLU A 49 5.20 40.89 -24.77
N GLY A 50 6.18 40.64 -23.89
CA GLY A 50 6.19 41.13 -22.51
C GLY A 50 5.13 40.50 -21.59
N LEU A 51 4.55 39.36 -21.99
CA LEU A 51 3.49 38.66 -21.25
C LEU A 51 4.04 37.79 -20.11
N ILE A 52 5.30 37.37 -20.21
CA ILE A 52 6.01 36.66 -19.14
C ILE A 52 7.38 37.32 -18.91
N ASN A 53 7.84 37.29 -17.66
CA ASN A 53 9.11 37.87 -17.24
C ASN A 53 9.98 36.77 -16.60
N GLU A 54 11.14 36.47 -17.19
CA GLU A 54 12.06 35.43 -16.70
C GLU A 54 12.65 35.74 -15.31
N GLY A 55 12.68 37.01 -14.91
CA GLY A 55 13.16 37.45 -13.60
C GLY A 55 12.11 37.39 -12.48
N ALA A 56 10.85 37.09 -12.81
CA ALA A 56 9.77 37.02 -11.84
C ALA A 56 9.51 35.55 -11.44
N VAL A 57 9.94 35.18 -10.23
CA VAL A 57 9.51 33.92 -9.61
C VAL A 57 8.05 34.08 -9.18
N PHE A 58 7.12 33.64 -10.03
CA PHE A 58 5.73 33.51 -9.63
C PHE A 58 5.62 32.32 -8.69
N ILE A 59 5.61 32.58 -7.39
CA ILE A 59 5.05 31.68 -6.38
C ILE A 59 3.52 31.79 -6.49
N ASP A 60 2.96 31.59 -7.69
CA ASP A 60 1.55 31.26 -7.78
C ASP A 60 1.39 29.91 -7.07
N GLY A 61 0.29 29.74 -6.34
CA GLY A 61 0.04 28.70 -5.35
C GLY A 61 0.03 27.27 -5.89
N THR A 62 1.11 26.85 -6.54
CA THR A 62 1.43 25.47 -6.89
C THR A 62 1.62 24.76 -5.56
N LYS A 63 0.51 24.27 -5.02
CA LYS A 63 0.53 23.39 -3.86
C LYS A 63 1.26 22.13 -4.30
N ILE A 64 2.55 22.07 -3.99
CA ILE A 64 3.29 20.80 -3.92
C ILE A 64 2.58 20.02 -2.83
N LYS A 65 1.63 19.17 -3.23
CA LYS A 65 1.10 18.18 -2.33
C LYS A 65 2.29 17.28 -2.03
N ALA A 66 2.76 17.29 -0.78
CA ALA A 66 3.57 16.20 -0.31
C ALA A 66 2.82 14.90 -0.70
N ASP A 67 3.54 13.85 -1.07
CA ASP A 67 2.98 12.51 -1.22
C ASP A 67 2.63 11.97 0.18
N ALA A 68 1.75 12.69 0.87
CA ALA A 68 1.17 12.39 2.16
C ALA A 68 0.03 11.43 1.88
N ASN A 69 0.39 10.20 1.53
CA ASN A 69 -0.56 9.14 1.33
C ASN A 69 -1.42 9.01 2.61
N ARG A 70 -2.74 9.02 2.47
CA ARG A 70 -3.72 9.02 3.58
C ARG A 70 -3.53 7.84 4.54
N TYR A 71 -2.80 6.81 4.13
CA TYR A 71 -2.62 5.53 4.81
C TYR A 71 -1.22 5.33 5.45
N THR A 72 -0.51 6.41 5.79
CA THR A 72 0.83 6.34 6.39
C THR A 72 0.84 6.15 7.90
N PHE A 73 -0.30 6.27 8.58
CA PHE A 73 -0.35 6.15 10.05
C PHE A 73 -0.66 4.72 10.53
N VAL A 74 -0.09 4.37 11.67
CA VAL A 74 -0.35 3.13 12.42
C VAL A 74 -1.10 3.51 13.69
N TRP A 75 -2.11 2.73 14.04
CA TRP A 75 -3.03 3.02 15.15
C TRP A 75 -2.83 2.05 16.30
N HIS A 76 -2.73 2.56 17.53
CA HIS A 76 -2.48 1.78 18.74
C HIS A 76 -3.50 0.66 18.92
N LYS A 77 -4.79 1.02 18.96
CA LYS A 77 -5.89 0.05 19.17
C LYS A 77 -5.94 -1.04 18.11
N ALA A 78 -5.53 -0.75 16.87
CA ALA A 78 -5.45 -1.77 15.84
C ALA A 78 -4.31 -2.74 16.13
N VAL A 79 -3.12 -2.22 16.45
CA VAL A 79 -1.95 -3.04 16.80
C VAL A 79 -2.25 -3.92 18.00
N GLU A 80 -2.80 -3.35 19.07
CA GLU A 80 -3.20 -4.05 20.29
C GLU A 80 -4.11 -5.26 20.00
N ASN A 81 -5.24 -5.04 19.31
CA ASN A 81 -6.18 -6.12 18.97
C ASN A 81 -5.53 -7.22 18.11
N PHE A 82 -4.69 -6.85 17.13
CA PHE A 82 -4.03 -7.83 16.26
C PHE A 82 -2.88 -8.55 16.95
N HIS A 83 -2.23 -7.91 17.92
CA HIS A 83 -1.16 -8.48 18.72
C HIS A 83 -1.72 -9.49 19.72
N GLU A 84 -2.81 -9.17 20.44
CA GLU A 84 -3.53 -10.11 21.30
C GLU A 84 -3.99 -11.35 20.52
N LYS A 85 -4.63 -11.14 19.36
CA LYS A 85 -5.05 -12.26 18.51
C LYS A 85 -3.87 -13.14 18.06
N LEU A 86 -2.70 -12.55 17.82
CA LEU A 86 -1.51 -13.31 17.46
C LEU A 86 -0.96 -14.10 18.66
N LYS A 87 -1.03 -13.55 19.88
CA LYS A 87 -0.66 -14.25 21.11
C LYS A 87 -1.53 -15.49 21.33
N ASP A 88 -2.85 -15.38 21.14
CA ASP A 88 -3.76 -16.53 21.23
C ASP A 88 -3.39 -17.61 20.20
N GLN A 89 -3.18 -17.20 18.95
CA GLN A 89 -2.76 -18.10 17.87
C GLN A 89 -1.39 -18.76 18.12
N ALA A 90 -0.48 -18.08 18.82
CA ALA A 90 0.81 -18.61 19.22
C ALA A 90 0.66 -19.69 20.30
N VAL A 91 -0.23 -19.48 21.28
CA VAL A 91 -0.55 -20.48 22.31
C VAL A 91 -1.18 -21.72 21.69
N GLU A 92 -2.15 -21.57 20.79
CA GLU A 92 -2.75 -22.71 20.08
C GLU A 92 -1.72 -23.53 19.29
N LEU A 93 -0.79 -22.85 18.61
CA LEU A 93 0.27 -23.51 17.86
C LEU A 93 1.25 -24.23 18.78
N TYR A 94 1.53 -23.64 19.95
CA TYR A 94 2.37 -24.24 20.97
C TYR A 94 1.74 -25.52 21.54
N ASP A 95 0.45 -25.50 21.83
CA ASP A 95 -0.29 -26.70 22.26
C ASP A 95 -0.26 -27.81 21.19
N GLU A 96 -0.33 -27.44 19.90
CA GLU A 96 -0.16 -28.39 18.78
C GLU A 96 1.25 -29.01 18.74
N LEU A 97 2.29 -28.25 19.09
CA LEU A 97 3.68 -28.74 19.15
C LEU A 97 3.90 -29.65 20.37
N ILE A 98 3.30 -29.35 21.52
CA ILE A 98 3.31 -30.23 22.69
C ILE A 98 2.62 -31.56 22.35
N ALA A 99 1.44 -31.51 21.73
CA ALA A 99 0.69 -32.71 21.36
C ALA A 99 1.45 -33.61 20.37
N LYS A 100 2.40 -33.05 19.61
CA LYS A 100 3.29 -33.76 18.68
C LYS A 100 4.62 -34.18 19.31
N GLU A 101 4.79 -33.94 20.61
CA GLU A 101 5.98 -34.25 21.41
C GLU A 101 7.26 -33.60 20.84
N VAL A 102 7.14 -32.41 20.25
CA VAL A 102 8.25 -31.69 19.61
C VAL A 102 9.00 -30.85 20.64
N VAL A 103 8.25 -30.21 21.54
CA VAL A 103 8.71 -29.16 22.45
C VAL A 103 8.38 -29.55 23.88
N LYS A 104 9.23 -29.14 24.83
CA LYS A 104 8.98 -29.32 26.26
C LYS A 104 8.01 -28.25 26.79
N ALA A 105 7.34 -28.55 27.90
CA ALA A 105 6.48 -27.58 28.57
C ALA A 105 7.28 -26.32 28.96
N MET A 106 6.82 -25.16 28.50
CA MET A 106 7.34 -23.81 28.70
C MET A 106 6.21 -22.95 29.26
N ALA A 107 6.55 -21.87 29.96
CA ALA A 107 5.54 -20.92 30.43
C ALA A 107 4.84 -20.24 29.25
N GLN A 108 3.50 -20.13 29.31
CA GLN A 108 2.69 -19.51 28.26
C GLN A 108 3.10 -18.05 27.99
N GLU A 109 3.51 -17.31 29.02
CA GLU A 109 4.01 -15.95 28.89
C GLU A 109 5.22 -15.87 27.96
N LYS A 110 6.08 -16.88 27.97
CA LYS A 110 7.27 -16.93 27.11
C LYS A 110 6.88 -17.11 25.64
N VAL A 111 5.90 -17.98 25.37
CA VAL A 111 5.38 -18.27 24.01
C VAL A 111 4.77 -17.03 23.35
N GLN A 112 4.22 -16.13 24.15
CA GLN A 112 3.60 -14.89 23.68
C GLN A 112 4.59 -13.78 23.33
N THR A 113 5.89 -14.03 23.40
CA THR A 113 6.96 -13.09 23.03
C THR A 113 7.66 -13.51 21.74
N SER A 114 8.24 -12.55 21.02
CA SER A 114 9.04 -12.82 19.83
C SER A 114 10.22 -13.75 20.13
N GLN A 115 10.85 -13.58 21.30
CA GLN A 115 11.96 -14.42 21.76
C GLN A 115 11.51 -15.87 21.99
N GLY A 116 10.40 -16.09 22.70
CA GLY A 116 9.88 -17.45 22.89
C GLY A 116 9.49 -18.11 21.56
N LEU A 117 8.90 -17.36 20.63
CA LEU A 117 8.63 -17.88 19.28
C LEU A 117 9.90 -18.25 18.51
N THR A 118 11.01 -17.52 18.70
CA THR A 118 12.29 -17.89 18.09
C THR A 118 12.89 -19.16 18.69
N GLU A 119 12.77 -19.36 20.01
CA GLU A 119 13.18 -20.60 20.66
C GLU A 119 12.35 -21.78 20.15
N LEU A 120 11.02 -21.64 20.06
CA LEU A 120 10.13 -22.67 19.49
C LEU A 120 10.48 -23.01 18.04
N THR A 121 10.89 -22.00 17.28
CA THR A 121 11.33 -22.17 15.90
C THR A 121 12.58 -23.05 15.84
N GLN A 122 13.57 -22.79 16.71
CA GLN A 122 14.79 -23.58 16.80
C GLN A 122 14.51 -25.02 17.25
N GLU A 123 13.73 -25.22 18.30
CA GLU A 123 13.39 -26.56 18.78
C GLU A 123 12.65 -27.40 17.72
N THR A 124 11.76 -26.76 16.96
CA THR A 124 11.06 -27.41 15.84
C THR A 124 12.01 -27.78 14.70
N GLU A 125 13.06 -26.99 14.46
CA GLU A 125 14.10 -27.31 13.48
C GLU A 125 14.94 -28.50 13.90
N ASP A 126 15.41 -28.50 15.14
CA ASP A 126 16.22 -29.58 15.70
C ASP A 126 15.46 -30.93 15.62
N GLU A 127 14.16 -30.94 15.89
CA GLU A 127 13.32 -32.14 15.73
C GLU A 127 13.15 -32.56 14.26
N ILE A 128 13.05 -31.61 13.33
CA ILE A 128 12.99 -31.91 11.88
C ILE A 128 14.31 -32.50 11.39
N GLU A 129 15.44 -32.03 11.91
CA GLU A 129 16.77 -32.56 11.62
C GLU A 129 16.92 -33.99 12.13
N LYS A 130 16.59 -34.24 13.40
CA LYS A 130 16.56 -35.61 13.97
C LYS A 130 15.68 -36.55 13.16
N LEU A 131 14.46 -36.13 12.81
CA LEU A 131 13.57 -36.92 11.96
C LEU A 131 14.15 -37.17 10.58
N THR A 132 14.96 -36.25 10.05
CA THR A 132 15.61 -36.43 8.75
C THR A 132 16.71 -37.48 8.82
N GLU A 133 17.54 -37.47 9.86
CA GLU A 133 18.54 -38.51 10.14
C GLU A 133 17.89 -39.89 10.33
N GLU A 134 16.82 -39.97 11.12
CA GLU A 134 16.08 -41.22 11.33
C GLU A 134 15.49 -41.78 10.02
N ILE A 135 15.00 -40.91 9.13
CA ILE A 135 14.46 -41.30 7.82
C ILE A 135 15.55 -41.82 6.89
N GLU A 136 16.79 -41.35 7.02
CA GLU A 136 17.92 -41.86 6.23
C GLU A 136 18.29 -43.29 6.61
N GLN A 137 18.10 -43.65 7.88
CA GLN A 137 18.34 -45.00 8.39
C GLN A 137 17.16 -45.97 8.14
N GLU A 138 16.01 -45.48 7.68
CA GLU A 138 14.84 -46.32 7.40
C GLU A 138 15.01 -47.18 6.13
N PRO A 139 14.49 -48.42 6.11
CA PRO A 139 14.46 -49.23 4.90
C PRO A 139 13.62 -48.55 3.81
N LYS A 140 14.12 -48.54 2.57
CA LYS A 140 13.53 -47.75 1.45
C LYS A 140 12.11 -48.15 1.07
N ALA A 141 11.67 -49.37 1.35
CA ALA A 141 10.36 -49.89 0.97
C ALA A 141 9.52 -50.22 2.22
N ILE A 142 8.76 -49.24 2.72
CA ILE A 142 7.77 -49.43 3.78
C ILE A 142 6.37 -49.46 3.12
N PRO A 143 5.66 -50.59 3.14
CA PRO A 143 4.27 -50.65 2.65
C PRO A 143 3.39 -49.67 3.44
N GLY A 144 2.67 -48.78 2.75
CA GLY A 144 1.84 -47.73 3.39
C GLY A 144 2.53 -46.38 3.61
N GLY A 145 3.84 -46.26 3.31
CA GLY A 145 4.61 -45.03 3.45
C GLY A 145 5.13 -44.78 4.89
N SER A 146 6.23 -44.03 5.01
CA SER A 146 6.87 -43.76 6.31
C SER A 146 6.04 -42.79 7.16
N PRO A 147 5.59 -43.18 8.37
CA PRO A 147 4.94 -42.29 9.33
C PRO A 147 5.83 -41.10 9.72
N ARG A 148 7.15 -41.30 9.80
CA ARG A 148 8.13 -40.23 10.09
C ARG A 148 8.16 -39.18 8.99
N LYS A 149 8.08 -39.58 7.72
CA LYS A 149 7.95 -38.63 6.60
C LYS A 149 6.66 -37.81 6.69
N ALA A 150 5.56 -38.37 7.20
CA ALA A 150 4.33 -37.63 7.44
C ALA A 150 4.48 -36.64 8.61
N LYS A 151 5.03 -37.05 9.76
CA LYS A 151 5.35 -36.17 10.90
C LYS A 151 6.21 -34.99 10.44
N ARG A 152 7.31 -35.26 9.74
CA ARG A 152 8.22 -34.22 9.20
C ARG A 152 7.53 -33.21 8.29
N ARG A 153 6.62 -33.66 7.40
CA ARG A 153 5.84 -32.75 6.54
C ARG A 153 4.93 -31.83 7.37
N GLY A 154 4.28 -32.38 8.40
CA GLY A 154 3.48 -31.60 9.34
C GLY A 154 4.31 -30.54 10.07
N LEU A 155 5.47 -30.92 10.60
CA LEU A 155 6.37 -29.98 11.30
C LEU A 155 6.92 -28.89 10.38
N LYS A 156 7.31 -29.23 9.14
CA LYS A 156 7.74 -28.22 8.16
C LYS A 156 6.67 -27.17 7.87
N LYS A 157 5.38 -27.55 7.88
CA LYS A 157 4.27 -26.60 7.71
C LYS A 157 4.17 -25.64 8.90
N LEU A 158 4.30 -26.14 10.12
CA LEU A 158 4.30 -25.32 11.34
C LEU A 158 5.52 -24.39 11.39
N LEU A 159 6.70 -24.93 11.09
CA LEU A 159 7.94 -24.17 11.03
C LEU A 159 7.86 -23.02 10.01
N HIS A 160 7.26 -23.27 8.85
CA HIS A 160 7.05 -22.22 7.85
C HIS A 160 6.18 -21.09 8.39
N LYS A 161 5.09 -21.42 9.10
CA LYS A 161 4.21 -20.42 9.72
C LYS A 161 4.94 -19.61 10.80
N LEU A 162 5.71 -20.28 11.66
CA LEU A 162 6.55 -19.64 12.68
C LEU A 162 7.54 -18.65 12.07
N ARG A 163 8.36 -19.11 11.11
CA ARG A 163 9.43 -18.30 10.48
C ARG A 163 8.89 -17.15 9.62
N LYS A 164 7.85 -17.39 8.83
CA LYS A 164 7.39 -16.42 7.81
C LYS A 164 6.30 -15.48 8.30
N ASP A 165 5.49 -15.88 9.28
CA ASP A 165 4.35 -15.09 9.74
C ASP A 165 4.50 -14.68 11.20
N TYR A 166 4.55 -15.63 12.14
CA TYR A 166 4.38 -15.32 13.57
C TYR A 166 5.57 -14.55 14.16
N VAL A 167 6.81 -15.03 14.00
CA VAL A 167 8.01 -14.36 14.50
C VAL A 167 8.14 -12.92 13.99
N PRO A 168 8.08 -12.64 12.66
CA PRO A 168 8.24 -11.28 12.17
C PRO A 168 7.08 -10.36 12.57
N ARG A 169 5.83 -10.86 12.64
CA ARG A 169 4.70 -10.05 13.13
C ARG A 169 4.80 -9.76 14.62
N MET A 170 5.19 -10.73 15.43
CA MET A 170 5.33 -10.54 16.87
C MET A 170 6.35 -9.43 17.17
N LYS A 171 7.53 -9.54 16.55
CA LYS A 171 8.58 -8.53 16.66
C LYS A 171 8.10 -7.14 16.20
N LYS A 172 7.41 -7.07 15.05
CA LYS A 172 6.86 -5.81 14.53
C LYS A 172 5.89 -5.15 15.51
N TYR A 173 5.07 -5.94 16.20
CA TYR A 173 4.11 -5.39 17.15
C TYR A 173 4.78 -4.97 18.47
N GLU A 174 5.75 -5.72 18.98
CA GLU A 174 6.58 -5.31 20.13
C GLU A 174 7.29 -3.97 19.84
N GLU A 175 7.92 -3.84 18.67
CA GLU A 175 8.53 -2.58 18.21
C GLU A 175 7.48 -1.45 18.11
N ALA A 176 6.27 -1.74 17.64
CA ALA A 176 5.20 -0.75 17.55
C ALA A 176 4.74 -0.28 18.93
N GLU A 177 4.62 -1.19 19.91
CA GLU A 177 4.28 -0.85 21.30
C GLU A 177 5.35 0.08 21.93
N GLU A 178 6.63 -0.19 21.68
CA GLU A 178 7.73 0.70 22.10
C GLU A 178 7.61 2.09 21.47
N ILE A 179 7.31 2.16 20.16
CA ILE A 179 7.14 3.43 19.45
C ILE A 179 5.92 4.21 19.97
N PHE A 180 4.80 3.53 20.24
CA PHE A 180 3.62 4.21 20.76
C PHE A 180 3.91 4.89 22.09
N ALA A 181 4.57 4.19 23.02
CA ALA A 181 4.77 4.64 24.40
C ALA A 181 3.45 5.05 25.07
N ARG A 182 3.06 6.33 24.99
CA ARG A 182 1.77 6.86 25.49
C ARG A 182 0.86 7.44 24.39
N ARG A 183 1.19 7.25 23.11
CA ARG A 183 0.53 7.85 21.95
C ARG A 183 -0.44 6.86 21.30
N ASN A 184 -1.51 7.39 20.70
CA ASN A 184 -2.54 6.58 20.03
C ASN A 184 -2.23 6.27 18.55
N SER A 185 -1.25 6.95 17.95
CA SER A 185 -0.87 6.78 16.55
C SER A 185 0.57 7.21 16.30
N TYR A 186 1.23 6.67 15.28
CA TYR A 186 2.49 7.19 14.73
C TYR A 186 2.52 7.07 13.19
N SER A 187 3.32 7.87 12.49
CA SER A 187 3.54 7.71 11.04
C SER A 187 4.62 6.67 10.73
N LYS A 188 4.39 5.84 9.71
CA LYS A 188 5.33 4.81 9.24
C LYS A 188 6.68 5.37 8.79
N THR A 189 6.71 6.61 8.31
CA THR A 189 7.93 7.26 7.80
C THR A 189 8.58 8.18 8.83
N ASP A 190 7.77 8.71 9.74
CA ASP A 190 8.19 9.63 10.78
C ASP A 190 7.54 9.19 12.10
N HIS A 191 8.26 8.39 12.88
CA HIS A 191 7.73 7.82 14.11
C HIS A 191 7.42 8.87 15.18
N ASP A 192 7.89 10.11 15.03
CA ASP A 192 7.58 11.21 15.95
C ASP A 192 6.25 11.90 15.60
N ALA A 193 5.80 11.77 14.35
CA ALA A 193 4.54 12.36 13.89
C ALA A 193 3.30 11.61 14.41
N ILE A 194 2.36 12.36 14.99
CA ILE A 194 1.05 11.88 15.46
C ILE A 194 -0.03 12.27 14.44
N PHE A 195 -1.00 11.40 14.21
CA PHE A 195 -2.14 11.73 13.38
C PHE A 195 -2.96 12.85 14.02
N MET A 196 -3.01 14.00 13.36
CA MET A 196 -3.94 15.06 13.73
C MET A 196 -5.26 14.87 12.98
N HIS A 197 -6.37 14.93 13.71
CA HIS A 197 -7.70 14.90 13.10
C HIS A 197 -7.86 16.12 12.20
N MET A 198 -7.60 15.96 10.90
CA MET A 198 -7.82 17.05 9.96
C MET A 198 -9.31 17.34 9.87
N LYS A 199 -9.68 18.60 10.09
CA LYS A 199 -11.01 19.07 9.70
C LYS A 199 -11.07 18.88 8.19
N VAL A 200 -11.98 18.02 7.72
CA VAL A 200 -12.21 17.87 6.29
C VAL A 200 -12.75 19.20 5.81
N ALA A 201 -11.89 20.08 5.32
CA ALA A 201 -12.33 21.29 4.64
C ALA A 201 -13.00 20.83 3.35
N SER A 202 -14.32 20.70 3.39
CA SER A 202 -15.31 20.96 2.33
C SER A 202 -14.95 20.57 0.88
N TYR A 203 -14.01 19.65 0.63
CA TYR A 203 -13.57 19.33 -0.73
C TYR A 203 -14.66 18.59 -1.52
N GLU A 204 -15.55 17.89 -0.81
CA GLU A 204 -16.74 17.30 -1.40
C GLU A 204 -17.84 18.36 -1.62
N GLU A 205 -18.06 19.26 -0.65
CA GLU A 205 -19.05 20.35 -0.75
C GLU A 205 -18.70 21.37 -1.85
N TRP A 206 -17.45 21.80 -1.96
CA TRP A 206 -16.99 22.69 -3.04
C TRP A 206 -17.07 22.04 -4.43
N SER A 207 -16.86 20.72 -4.54
CA SER A 207 -16.98 20.02 -5.83
C SER A 207 -18.44 19.88 -6.28
N ALA A 208 -19.38 19.77 -5.34
CA ALA A 208 -20.81 19.71 -5.60
C ALA A 208 -21.39 21.10 -5.89
N GLU A 209 -21.02 22.12 -5.10
CA GLU A 209 -21.44 23.51 -5.33
C GLU A 209 -20.84 24.11 -6.60
N ALA A 210 -19.57 23.81 -6.92
CA ALA A 210 -18.97 24.24 -8.17
C ALA A 210 -19.64 23.57 -9.38
N ARG A 211 -20.08 22.30 -9.28
CA ARG A 211 -20.86 21.62 -10.34
C ARG A 211 -22.25 22.24 -10.52
N LEU A 212 -22.93 22.61 -9.43
CA LEU A 212 -24.25 23.26 -9.48
C LEU A 212 -24.17 24.71 -9.99
N GLN A 213 -23.14 25.47 -9.62
CA GLN A 213 -22.91 26.82 -10.14
C GLN A 213 -22.47 26.83 -11.61
N TYR A 214 -21.70 25.82 -12.07
CA TYR A 214 -21.36 25.70 -13.50
C TYR A 214 -22.56 25.29 -14.35
N SER A 215 -23.41 24.39 -13.85
CA SER A 215 -24.62 23.94 -14.56
C SER A 215 -25.68 25.04 -14.69
N SER A 216 -25.88 25.87 -13.66
CA SER A 216 -26.84 26.99 -13.71
C SER A 216 -26.39 28.12 -14.64
N ARG A 217 -25.10 28.51 -14.60
CA ARG A 217 -24.55 29.53 -15.51
C ARG A 217 -24.53 29.10 -16.99
N TYR A 218 -24.40 27.80 -17.28
CA TYR A 218 -24.46 27.31 -18.66
C TYR A 218 -25.90 27.35 -19.23
N ASN A 219 -26.92 27.12 -18.41
CA ASN A 219 -28.32 27.18 -18.86
C ASN A 219 -28.85 28.60 -19.04
N GLU A 220 -28.43 29.56 -18.21
CA GLU A 220 -28.83 30.98 -18.39
C GLU A 220 -28.14 31.65 -19.60
N SER A 221 -26.90 31.23 -19.92
CA SER A 221 -26.14 31.70 -21.09
C SER A 221 -26.73 31.21 -22.43
N ILE A 222 -27.29 29.99 -22.46
CA ILE A 222 -27.93 29.43 -23.66
C ILE A 222 -29.33 30.01 -23.88
N CYS A 223 -30.07 30.34 -22.80
CA CYS A 223 -31.43 30.87 -22.92
C CYS A 223 -31.48 32.36 -23.34
N SER A 224 -30.42 33.13 -23.06
CA SER A 224 -30.34 34.57 -23.41
C SER A 224 -29.83 34.86 -24.83
N ARG A 225 -29.36 33.85 -25.58
CA ARG A 225 -28.79 34.03 -26.92
C ARG A 225 -29.64 33.45 -28.07
N LEU A 226 -30.90 33.08 -27.79
CA LEU A 226 -31.87 32.56 -28.76
C LEU A 226 -33.11 33.45 -28.99
N CYS A 227 -33.15 34.67 -28.42
CA CYS A 227 -34.29 35.59 -28.56
C CYS A 227 -33.96 36.94 -29.22
N LEU A 228 -32.88 37.06 -30.00
CA LEU A 228 -32.60 38.26 -30.79
C LEU A 228 -32.02 37.92 -32.17
N VAL A 229 -32.90 37.50 -33.09
CA VAL A 229 -32.76 37.80 -34.52
C VAL A 229 -34.19 38.05 -35.04
N PRO A 230 -34.50 39.21 -35.65
CA PRO A 230 -35.80 39.48 -36.28
C PRO A 230 -36.04 38.61 -37.52
#